data_AF-F9T575-F1
#
_entry.id   AF-F9T575-F1
#
_cell.length_a   1.000
_cell.length_b   1.000
_cell.length_c   1.000
_cell.angle_alpha   90.00
_cell.angle_beta   90.00
_cell.angle_gamma   90.00
#
_symmetry.space_group_name_H-M   'P 1'
#
loop_
_entity.id
_entity.type
_entity.pdbx_description
1 polymer ?
#
loop_
_entity_poly.entity_id
_entity_poly.type
_entity_poly.pdbx_seq_one_letter_code
_entity_poly.pdbx_strand_id
1 'polypeptide(L)'
;MKSLFTLLIGMCLSFPTWAHSPTLTTLLDELKAQYQRSDLLTIEKRYKNDITKLAYFLQHIDAQGTPEKEKLDTYLIGLHNGIYDTVNMQRRMNAPTWFCMRDTMIMNPKRHPDFLKSVIWNALEKTVEIDPNGLRQDNYAGAFGVSINQVIKYGLQTQYPCFETIPKSLQLNGWKY
;
A
#
# COMPACT_ATOMS: atom_id res chain seq x y z
N MET A 1 -30.92 -0.77 47.91
CA MET A 1 -31.32 -0.83 46.48
C MET A 1 -30.07 -0.66 45.64
N LYS A 2 -29.71 -1.66 44.83
CA LYS A 2 -28.54 -1.65 43.96
C LYS A 2 -28.92 -0.84 42.71
N SER A 3 -28.34 0.35 42.55
CA SER A 3 -28.49 1.15 41.34
C SER A 3 -27.61 0.55 40.25
N LEU A 4 -28.25 0.12 39.17
CA LEU A 4 -27.62 -0.55 38.04
C LEU A 4 -26.72 0.41 37.25
N PHE A 5 -25.49 -0.06 37.04
CA PHE A 5 -24.59 0.29 35.96
C PHE A 5 -25.34 0.45 34.62
N THR A 6 -25.11 1.56 33.95
CA THR A 6 -25.12 1.59 32.47
C THR A 6 -24.09 2.59 32.00
N LEU A 7 -22.83 2.16 32.03
CA LEU A 7 -21.74 2.88 31.36
C LEU A 7 -21.89 2.59 29.86
N LEU A 8 -22.45 3.53 29.10
CA LEU A 8 -22.36 3.54 27.64
C LEU A 8 -20.90 3.79 27.26
N ILE A 9 -20.12 2.71 27.11
CA ILE A 9 -18.84 2.77 26.41
C ILE A 9 -19.18 2.69 24.93
N GLY A 10 -19.48 3.85 24.34
CA GLY A 10 -19.40 4.01 22.89
C GLY A 10 -17.94 3.86 22.48
N MET A 11 -17.50 2.64 22.21
CA MET A 11 -16.31 2.42 21.39
C MET A 11 -16.63 2.94 20.00
N CYS A 12 -16.42 4.24 19.77
CA CYS A 12 -16.00 4.70 18.46
C CYS A 12 -14.64 4.03 18.25
N LEU A 13 -14.67 2.85 17.63
CA LEU A 13 -13.50 2.32 16.95
C LEU A 13 -13.24 3.31 15.81
N SER A 14 -12.44 4.33 16.11
CA SER A 14 -11.87 5.24 15.12
C SER A 14 -10.84 4.43 14.32
N PHE A 15 -11.32 3.51 13.51
CA PHE A 15 -10.50 2.96 12.46
C PHE A 15 -10.10 4.11 11.55
N PRO A 16 -8.85 4.22 11.12
CA PRO A 16 -8.55 5.03 9.96
C PRO A 16 -9.29 4.39 8.78
N THR A 17 -10.54 4.80 8.54
CA THR A 17 -11.22 4.55 7.29
C THR A 17 -10.50 5.40 6.27
N TRP A 18 -9.58 4.77 5.54
CA TRP A 18 -8.97 5.40 4.38
C TRP A 18 -10.11 5.74 3.42
N ALA A 19 -10.46 7.02 3.34
CA ALA A 19 -11.52 7.48 2.46
C ALA A 19 -11.00 7.35 1.01
N HIS A 20 -11.45 6.30 0.33
CA HIS A 20 -11.07 6.02 -1.04
C HIS A 20 -12.06 6.66 -2.03
N SER A 21 -11.59 6.97 -3.24
CA SER A 21 -12.46 7.37 -4.33
C SER A 21 -13.50 6.27 -4.63
N PRO A 22 -14.66 6.62 -5.22
CA PRO A 22 -15.62 5.61 -5.66
C PRO A 22 -15.00 4.57 -6.61
N THR A 23 -14.14 5.02 -7.52
CA THR A 23 -13.45 4.15 -8.48
C THR A 23 -12.52 3.16 -7.79
N LEU A 24 -11.72 3.60 -6.81
CA LEU A 24 -10.87 2.71 -6.05
C LEU A 24 -11.71 1.76 -5.19
N THR A 25 -12.76 2.26 -4.54
CA THR A 25 -13.68 1.44 -3.73
C THR A 25 -14.27 0.30 -4.56
N THR A 26 -14.79 0.58 -5.76
CA THR A 26 -15.30 -0.45 -6.68
C THR A 26 -14.23 -1.47 -7.05
N LEU A 27 -13.00 -1.03 -7.35
CA LEU A 27 -11.91 -1.96 -7.62
C LEU A 27 -11.60 -2.84 -6.40
N LEU A 28 -11.54 -2.28 -5.19
CA LEU A 28 -11.24 -3.04 -3.98
C LEU A 28 -12.30 -4.11 -3.71
N ASP A 29 -13.57 -3.81 -3.93
CA ASP A 29 -14.67 -4.78 -3.82
C ASP A 29 -14.53 -5.93 -4.84
N GLU A 30 -14.23 -5.60 -6.09
CA GLU A 30 -13.97 -6.60 -7.13
C GLU A 30 -12.78 -7.50 -6.77
N LEU A 31 -11.65 -6.90 -6.35
CA LEU A 31 -10.45 -7.64 -5.97
C LEU A 31 -10.72 -8.56 -4.77
N LYS A 32 -11.49 -8.09 -3.77
CA LYS A 32 -11.90 -8.91 -2.63
C LYS A 32 -12.71 -10.13 -3.09
N ALA A 33 -13.63 -9.96 -4.03
CA ALA A 33 -14.37 -11.08 -4.61
C ALA A 33 -13.44 -12.03 -5.39
N GLN A 34 -12.52 -11.51 -6.21
CA GLN A 34 -11.53 -12.33 -6.94
C GLN A 34 -10.66 -13.16 -5.99
N TYR A 35 -10.23 -12.58 -4.88
CA TYR A 35 -9.44 -13.28 -3.88
C TYR A 35 -10.21 -14.41 -3.20
N GLN A 36 -11.54 -14.37 -3.14
CA GLN A 36 -12.34 -15.40 -2.46
C GLN A 36 -12.79 -16.56 -3.37
N ARG A 37 -12.45 -16.51 -4.66
CA ARG A 37 -12.77 -17.58 -5.61
C ARG A 37 -12.21 -18.94 -5.17
N SER A 38 -12.98 -20.00 -5.43
CA SER A 38 -12.58 -21.38 -5.10
C SER A 38 -11.65 -21.99 -6.16
N ASP A 39 -11.72 -21.49 -7.39
CA ASP A 39 -11.02 -21.99 -8.58
C ASP A 39 -9.68 -21.29 -8.84
N LEU A 40 -9.09 -20.64 -7.82
CA LEU A 40 -7.80 -19.97 -7.95
C LEU A 40 -6.70 -20.93 -8.42
N LEU A 41 -5.90 -20.45 -9.37
CA LEU A 41 -4.68 -21.09 -9.83
C LEU A 41 -3.68 -21.24 -8.67
N THR A 42 -2.80 -22.23 -8.76
CA THR A 42 -1.76 -22.46 -7.75
C THR A 42 -0.90 -21.23 -7.50
N ILE A 43 -0.61 -20.45 -8.55
CA ILE A 43 0.19 -19.23 -8.42
C ILE A 43 -0.56 -18.11 -7.70
N GLU A 44 -1.87 -17.96 -7.95
CA GLU A 44 -2.71 -16.96 -7.27
C GLU A 44 -2.84 -17.28 -5.78
N LYS A 45 -3.04 -18.57 -5.44
CA LYS A 45 -3.02 -19.05 -4.05
C LYS A 45 -1.68 -18.73 -3.37
N ARG A 46 -0.56 -18.92 -4.07
CA ARG A 46 0.77 -18.57 -3.55
C ARG A 46 0.87 -17.07 -3.30
N TYR A 47 0.50 -16.24 -4.27
CA TYR A 47 0.63 -14.78 -4.16
C TYR A 47 -0.27 -14.16 -3.10
N LYS A 48 -1.51 -14.66 -2.95
CA LYS A 48 -2.39 -14.25 -1.86
C LYS A 48 -1.81 -14.48 -0.47
N ASN A 49 -0.95 -15.49 -0.32
CA ASN A 49 -0.32 -15.89 0.94
C ASN A 49 1.12 -15.35 1.09
N ASP A 50 1.62 -14.63 0.09
CA ASP A 50 2.95 -14.03 0.07
C ASP A 50 2.88 -12.59 0.57
N ILE A 51 3.49 -12.35 1.72
CA ILE A 51 3.50 -11.04 2.40
C ILE A 51 4.09 -9.90 1.56
N THR A 52 4.89 -10.22 0.55
CA THR A 52 5.49 -9.22 -0.34
C THR A 52 4.54 -8.74 -1.44
N LYS A 53 3.34 -9.33 -1.55
CA LYS A 53 2.36 -9.07 -2.62
C LYS A 53 1.26 -8.12 -2.18
N LEU A 54 0.75 -7.36 -3.15
CA LEU A 54 -0.39 -6.47 -2.93
C LEU A 54 -1.63 -7.24 -2.48
N ALA A 55 -1.88 -8.43 -3.03
CA ALA A 55 -3.01 -9.27 -2.61
C ALA A 55 -2.99 -9.62 -1.12
N TYR A 56 -1.81 -9.88 -0.54
CA TYR A 56 -1.70 -10.12 0.90
C TYR A 56 -1.99 -8.84 1.70
N PHE A 57 -1.45 -7.70 1.26
CA PHE A 57 -1.74 -6.40 1.87
C PHE A 57 -3.24 -6.10 1.89
N LEU A 58 -3.91 -6.17 0.74
CA LEU A 58 -5.34 -5.82 0.62
C LEU A 58 -6.26 -6.73 1.43
N GLN A 59 -5.88 -8.00 1.64
CA GLN A 59 -6.67 -8.93 2.45
C GLN A 59 -6.53 -8.69 3.96
N HIS A 60 -5.38 -8.17 4.40
CA HIS A 60 -5.01 -8.19 5.81
C HIS A 60 -4.80 -6.81 6.42
N ILE A 61 -4.73 -5.73 5.64
CA ILE A 61 -4.39 -4.38 6.14
C ILE A 61 -5.39 -3.86 7.20
N ASP A 62 -6.68 -4.17 7.05
CA ASP A 62 -7.74 -3.72 7.96
C ASP A 62 -8.16 -4.79 8.99
N ALA A 63 -7.54 -5.98 8.96
CA ALA A 63 -7.81 -7.03 9.92
C ALA A 63 -7.30 -6.63 11.32
N GLN A 64 -7.96 -7.11 12.37
CA GLN A 64 -7.64 -6.80 13.77
C GLN A 64 -7.32 -8.06 14.55
N GLY A 65 -6.22 -8.03 15.29
CA GLY A 65 -5.82 -9.14 16.17
C GLY A 65 -5.55 -10.46 15.44
N THR A 66 -5.19 -10.41 14.15
CA THR A 66 -4.86 -11.61 13.38
C THR A 66 -3.34 -11.77 13.23
N PRO A 67 -2.81 -13.01 13.24
CA PRO A 67 -1.41 -13.27 12.95
C PRO A 67 -0.97 -12.72 11.58
N GLU A 68 -1.86 -12.77 10.58
CA GLU A 68 -1.58 -12.29 9.23
C GLU A 68 -1.36 -10.78 9.20
N LYS A 69 -2.16 -10.04 9.97
CA LYS A 69 -2.02 -8.58 10.17
C LYS A 69 -0.73 -8.25 10.90
N GLU A 70 -0.41 -8.93 11.99
CA GLU A 70 0.82 -8.69 12.75
C GLU A 70 2.06 -8.93 11.87
N LYS A 71 2.02 -10.01 11.07
CA LYS A 71 3.04 -10.30 10.08
C LYS A 71 3.16 -9.16 9.06
N LEU A 72 2.04 -8.71 8.48
CA LEU A 72 1.99 -7.60 7.53
C LEU A 72 2.59 -6.31 8.11
N ASP A 73 2.17 -5.92 9.31
CA ASP A 73 2.66 -4.71 9.97
C ASP A 73 4.16 -4.80 10.24
N THR A 74 4.66 -5.95 10.70
CA THR A 74 6.10 -6.19 10.90
C THR A 74 6.88 -6.03 9.59
N TYR A 75 6.36 -6.59 8.50
CA TYR A 75 6.96 -6.45 7.18
C TYR A 75 6.99 -4.99 6.70
N LEU A 76 5.87 -4.27 6.83
CA LEU A 76 5.77 -2.86 6.47
C LEU A 76 6.72 -1.98 7.29
N ILE A 77 6.87 -2.26 8.59
CA ILE A 77 7.84 -1.56 9.45
C ILE A 77 9.27 -1.80 8.96
N GLY A 78 9.63 -3.06 8.68
CA GLY A 78 10.96 -3.39 8.15
C GLY A 78 11.25 -2.68 6.82
N LEU A 79 10.29 -2.70 5.90
CA LEU A 79 10.38 -2.02 4.61
C LEU A 79 10.50 -0.49 4.77
N HIS A 80 9.74 0.09 5.70
CA HIS A 80 9.78 1.53 5.97
C HIS A 80 11.14 1.97 6.49
N ASN A 81 11.70 1.25 7.45
CA ASN A 81 13.05 1.53 7.96
C ASN A 81 14.10 1.41 6.85
N GLY A 82 14.05 0.33 6.06
CA GLY A 82 15.01 0.13 4.97
C GLY A 82 14.96 1.23 3.89
N ILE A 83 13.77 1.69 3.51
CA ILE A 83 13.62 2.82 2.58
C ILE A 83 14.15 4.11 3.22
N TYR A 84 13.76 4.42 4.46
CA TYR A 84 14.20 5.62 5.16
C TYR A 84 15.74 5.69 5.27
N ASP A 85 16.38 4.59 5.66
CA ASP A 85 17.83 4.51 5.78
C ASP A 85 18.53 4.68 4.42
N THR A 86 18.01 4.02 3.38
CA THR A 86 18.55 4.13 2.02
C THR A 86 18.49 5.57 1.52
N VAL A 87 17.36 6.24 1.69
CA VAL A 87 17.17 7.63 1.25
C VAL A 87 18.09 8.59 2.00
N ASN A 88 18.24 8.40 3.32
CA ASN A 88 19.16 9.21 4.11
C ASN A 88 20.62 8.97 3.70
N MET A 89 21.00 7.73 3.37
CA MET A 89 22.34 7.42 2.87
C MET A 89 22.58 8.06 1.50
N GLN A 90 21.65 7.92 0.56
CA GLN A 90 21.75 8.54 -0.77
C GLN A 90 21.90 10.07 -0.65
N ARG A 91 21.12 10.71 0.22
CA ARG A 91 21.24 12.14 0.49
C ARG A 91 22.60 12.53 1.06
N ARG A 92 23.13 11.77 2.03
CA ARG A 92 24.48 12.02 2.60
C ARG A 92 25.59 11.88 1.56
N MET A 93 25.43 10.94 0.63
CA MET A 93 26.39 10.67 -0.43
C MET A 93 26.22 11.56 -1.67
N ASN A 94 25.19 12.42 -1.71
CA ASN A 94 24.77 13.14 -2.91
C ASN A 94 24.56 12.20 -4.13
N ALA A 95 24.06 11.00 -3.86
CA ALA A 95 23.80 9.99 -4.88
C ALA A 95 22.49 10.30 -5.62
N PRO A 96 22.36 9.93 -6.91
CA PRO A 96 21.09 10.03 -7.63
C PRO A 96 19.98 9.26 -6.90
N THR A 97 18.81 9.89 -6.75
CA THR A 97 17.62 9.28 -6.13
C THR A 97 16.54 9.01 -7.18
N TRP A 98 15.74 7.96 -6.99
CA TRP A 98 14.63 7.62 -7.89
C TRP A 98 13.34 8.39 -7.60
N PHE A 99 13.31 9.18 -6.51
CA PHE A 99 12.29 10.15 -6.12
C PHE A 99 12.94 11.27 -5.31
N CYS A 100 12.30 12.44 -5.21
CA CYS A 100 12.87 13.64 -4.61
C CYS A 100 11.96 14.20 -3.52
N MET A 101 12.16 13.71 -2.31
CA MET A 101 11.52 14.28 -1.13
C MET A 101 12.39 15.38 -0.52
N ARG A 102 11.82 16.60 -0.40
CA ARG A 102 12.54 17.75 0.20
C ARG A 102 12.82 17.55 1.69
N ASP A 103 11.83 17.08 2.43
CA ASP A 103 11.93 16.80 3.87
C ASP A 103 11.79 15.30 4.15
N THR A 104 12.91 14.62 4.39
CA THR A 104 12.92 13.18 4.69
C THR A 104 12.33 12.88 6.07
N MET A 105 12.13 13.87 6.95
CA MET A 105 11.52 13.64 8.27
C MET A 105 10.07 13.16 8.17
N ILE A 106 9.38 13.46 7.08
CA ILE A 106 8.03 12.95 6.78
C ILE A 106 8.03 11.42 6.65
N MET A 107 9.17 10.82 6.29
CA MET A 107 9.36 9.37 6.19
C MET A 107 9.95 8.75 7.46
N ASN A 108 10.10 9.50 8.55
CA ASN A 108 10.66 8.93 9.77
C ASN A 108 9.71 7.85 10.32
N PRO A 109 10.10 6.57 10.40
CA PRO A 109 9.18 5.49 10.75
C PRO A 109 8.61 5.58 12.17
N LYS A 110 9.34 6.24 13.09
CA LYS A 110 8.87 6.45 14.47
C LYS A 110 7.86 7.59 14.57
N ARG A 111 7.97 8.60 13.70
CA ARG A 111 7.06 9.76 13.68
C ARG A 111 5.82 9.52 12.82
N HIS A 112 5.99 8.77 11.73
CA HIS A 112 4.96 8.55 10.72
C HIS A 112 4.83 7.05 10.39
N PRO A 113 4.42 6.20 11.36
CA PRO A 113 4.38 4.75 11.17
C PRO A 113 3.49 4.31 9.99
N ASP A 114 2.46 5.08 9.65
CA ASP A 114 1.54 4.79 8.54
C ASP A 114 1.95 5.39 7.20
N PHE A 115 3.12 6.03 7.10
CA PHE A 115 3.58 6.69 5.87
C PHE A 115 3.53 5.76 4.66
N LEU A 116 4.07 4.53 4.76
CA LEU A 116 4.03 3.58 3.64
C LEU A 116 2.61 3.14 3.26
N LYS A 117 1.70 3.03 4.23
CA LYS A 117 0.28 2.70 3.93
C LYS A 117 -0.34 3.82 3.11
N SER A 118 -0.12 5.08 3.51
CA SER A 118 -0.55 6.25 2.75
C SER A 118 0.03 6.26 1.34
N VAL A 119 1.33 5.97 1.19
CA VAL A 119 1.97 5.86 -0.13
C VAL A 119 1.32 4.79 -1.00
N ILE A 120 1.03 3.61 -0.44
CA ILE A 120 0.36 2.51 -1.16
C ILE A 120 -1.04 2.94 -1.61
N TRP A 121 -1.84 3.52 -0.72
CA TRP A 121 -3.20 3.94 -1.07
C TRP A 121 -3.21 5.02 -2.14
N ASN A 122 -2.35 6.04 -2.00
CA ASN A 122 -2.21 7.08 -3.01
C ASN A 122 -1.73 6.54 -4.36
N ALA A 123 -0.84 5.53 -4.36
CA ALA A 123 -0.42 4.84 -5.57
C ALA A 123 -1.58 4.12 -6.25
N LEU A 124 -2.45 3.47 -5.47
CA LEU A 124 -3.65 2.80 -5.99
C LEU A 124 -4.68 3.78 -6.53
N GLU A 125 -4.92 4.91 -5.84
CA GLU A 125 -5.75 6.01 -6.35
C GLU A 125 -5.24 6.51 -7.70
N LYS A 126 -3.94 6.81 -7.78
CA LYS A 126 -3.29 7.26 -9.01
C LYS A 126 -3.41 6.21 -10.12
N THR A 127 -3.32 4.93 -9.77
CA THR A 127 -3.45 3.82 -10.72
C THR A 127 -4.85 3.75 -11.30
N VAL A 128 -5.90 3.84 -10.47
CA VAL A 128 -7.28 3.79 -10.98
C VAL A 128 -7.69 5.06 -11.72
N GLU A 129 -7.05 6.19 -11.42
CA GLU A 129 -7.24 7.45 -12.15
C GLU A 129 -6.67 7.36 -13.58
N ILE A 130 -5.43 6.89 -13.72
CA ILE A 130 -4.71 6.85 -15.01
C ILE A 130 -5.06 5.60 -15.82
N ASP A 131 -5.20 4.47 -15.15
CA ASP A 131 -5.45 3.17 -15.76
C ASP A 131 -6.54 2.38 -15.01
N PRO A 132 -7.82 2.78 -15.17
CA PRO A 132 -8.92 2.10 -14.50
C PRO A 132 -8.94 0.59 -14.72
N ASN A 133 -8.40 0.09 -15.85
CA ASN A 133 -8.38 -1.33 -16.18
C ASN A 133 -7.06 -2.03 -15.83
N GLY A 134 -6.01 -1.32 -15.39
CA GLY A 134 -4.67 -1.89 -15.23
C GLY A 134 -4.62 -3.13 -14.34
N LEU A 135 -5.27 -3.07 -13.16
CA LEU A 135 -5.35 -4.20 -12.23
C LEU A 135 -6.44 -5.22 -12.59
N ARG A 136 -7.27 -4.94 -13.60
CA ARG A 136 -8.33 -5.83 -14.11
C ARG A 136 -7.88 -6.67 -15.31
N GLN A 137 -6.80 -6.25 -15.98
CA GLN A 137 -6.24 -6.94 -17.14
C GLN A 137 -5.83 -8.38 -16.82
N ASP A 138 -5.83 -9.21 -17.87
CA ASP A 138 -5.44 -10.62 -17.81
C ASP A 138 -6.13 -11.38 -16.67
N ASN A 139 -7.45 -11.15 -16.54
CA ASN A 139 -8.27 -11.71 -15.47
C ASN A 139 -7.69 -11.41 -14.07
N TYR A 140 -7.35 -10.15 -13.83
CA TYR A 140 -6.79 -9.65 -12.56
C TYR A 140 -5.41 -10.20 -12.19
N ALA A 141 -4.67 -10.85 -13.11
CA ALA A 141 -3.36 -11.43 -12.81
C ALA A 141 -2.39 -10.44 -12.17
N GLY A 142 -2.40 -9.17 -12.63
CA GLY A 142 -1.60 -8.09 -12.05
C GLY A 142 -1.92 -7.79 -10.58
N ALA A 143 -3.20 -7.86 -10.18
CA ALA A 143 -3.61 -7.62 -8.81
C ALA A 143 -3.12 -8.71 -7.83
N PHE A 144 -2.97 -9.94 -8.31
CA PHE A 144 -2.31 -10.99 -7.54
C PHE A 144 -0.78 -10.84 -7.54
N GLY A 145 -0.19 -10.62 -8.72
CA GLY A 145 1.25 -10.75 -8.93
C GLY A 145 2.09 -9.56 -8.49
N VAL A 146 1.53 -8.35 -8.45
CA VAL A 146 2.29 -7.13 -8.16
C VAL A 146 2.82 -7.14 -6.73
N SER A 147 4.10 -6.77 -6.59
CA SER A 147 4.72 -6.67 -5.27
C SER A 147 4.37 -5.32 -4.63
N ILE A 148 4.15 -5.34 -3.31
CA ILE A 148 3.90 -4.11 -2.55
C ILE A 148 5.08 -3.13 -2.62
N ASN A 149 6.31 -3.63 -2.73
CA ASN A 149 7.51 -2.81 -2.92
C ASN A 149 7.47 -2.06 -4.26
N GLN A 150 6.98 -2.67 -5.34
CA GLN A 150 6.78 -1.95 -6.61
C GLN A 150 5.71 -0.87 -6.50
N VAL A 151 4.60 -1.16 -5.82
CA VAL A 151 3.54 -0.17 -5.57
C VAL A 151 4.10 1.02 -4.76
N ILE A 152 4.91 0.76 -3.73
CA ILE A 152 5.56 1.79 -2.92
C ILE A 152 6.54 2.62 -3.76
N LYS A 153 7.39 1.98 -4.58
CA LYS A 153 8.33 2.69 -5.46
C LYS A 153 7.60 3.61 -6.43
N TYR A 154 6.53 3.12 -7.05
CA TYR A 154 5.68 3.90 -7.95
C TYR A 154 5.01 5.07 -7.21
N GLY A 155 4.44 4.81 -6.03
CA GLY A 155 3.83 5.82 -5.17
C GLY A 155 4.81 6.92 -4.76
N LEU A 156 6.02 6.55 -4.32
CA LEU A 156 7.05 7.51 -3.95
C LEU A 156 7.50 8.37 -5.13
N GLN A 157 7.70 7.75 -6.30
CA GLN A 157 8.15 8.48 -7.48
C GLN A 157 7.09 9.46 -7.99
N THR A 158 5.81 9.11 -7.92
CA THR A 158 4.71 9.94 -8.41
C THR A 158 4.25 11.01 -7.41
N GLN A 159 4.31 10.73 -6.10
CA GLN A 159 3.97 11.72 -5.06
C GLN A 159 5.10 12.72 -4.79
N TYR A 160 6.35 12.29 -4.98
CA TYR A 160 7.54 13.10 -4.73
C TYR A 160 8.46 13.07 -5.95
N PRO A 161 8.01 13.55 -7.12
CA PRO A 161 8.80 13.46 -8.34
C PRO A 161 9.99 14.43 -8.31
N CYS A 162 11.11 14.01 -8.89
CA CYS A 162 12.28 14.86 -9.10
C CYS A 162 12.11 15.88 -10.23
N PHE A 163 11.16 15.63 -11.12
CA PHE A 163 10.90 16.40 -12.33
C PHE A 163 9.40 16.69 -12.41
N GLU A 164 9.01 17.83 -12.97
CA GLU A 164 7.58 18.12 -13.20
C GLU A 164 6.90 17.03 -14.02
N THR A 165 7.62 16.49 -15.01
CA THR A 165 7.25 15.28 -15.75
C THR A 165 8.38 14.26 -15.62
N ILE A 166 8.07 13.07 -15.09
CA ILE A 166 9.05 12.01 -14.90
C ILE A 166 9.50 11.49 -16.29
N PRO A 167 10.79 11.59 -16.65
CA PRO A 167 11.29 11.12 -17.94
C PRO A 167 11.01 9.64 -18.15
N LYS A 168 10.62 9.24 -19.38
CA LYS A 168 10.33 7.83 -19.71
C LYS A 168 11.45 6.86 -19.34
N SER A 169 12.71 7.29 -19.44
CA SER A 169 13.88 6.48 -19.06
C SER A 169 13.98 6.19 -17.55
N LEU A 170 13.26 6.94 -16.72
CA LEU A 170 13.23 6.81 -15.27
C LEU A 170 11.90 6.22 -14.75
N GLN A 171 10.91 6.05 -15.63
CA GLN A 171 9.62 5.46 -15.28
C GLN A 171 9.80 3.97 -14.96
N LEU A 172 9.02 3.48 -14.00
CA LEU A 172 9.03 2.08 -13.62
C LEU A 172 8.28 1.26 -14.67
N ASN A 173 8.96 0.24 -15.20
CA ASN A 173 8.36 -0.69 -16.16
C ASN A 173 7.07 -1.32 -15.61
N GLY A 174 6.03 -1.35 -16.44
CA GLY A 174 4.72 -1.89 -16.10
C GLY A 174 3.78 -0.90 -15.39
N TRP A 175 4.20 0.35 -15.17
CA TRP A 175 3.37 1.42 -14.61
C TRP A 175 3.10 2.51 -15.65
N LYS A 176 1.94 3.15 -15.56
CA LYS A 176 1.58 4.34 -16.36
C LYS A 176 1.80 5.60 -15.52
N TYR A 177 2.18 6.70 -16.16
CA TYR A 177 2.53 7.99 -15.54
C TYR A 177 1.75 9.13 -16.18
#